data_AF-A0A662GQQ3-F1
#
_entry.id   AF-A0A662GQQ3-F1
#
_cell.length_a   1.000
_cell.length_b   1.000
_cell.length_c   1.000
_cell.angle_alpha   90.00
_cell.angle_beta   90.00
_cell.angle_gamma   90.00
#
_symmetry.space_group_name_H-M   'P 1'
#
loop_
_entity.id
_entity.type
_entity.pdbx_description
1 polymer ?
#
loop_
_entity_poly.entity_id
_entity_poly.type
_entity_poly.pdbx_seq_one_letter_code
_entity_poly.pdbx_strand_id
1 'polypeptide(L)'
;MLESRNNDELSHRENILKTMIVIIIVIVATVYVSGVIRSHVSFAYIVSGSMEPTYYRGDLIILEKVRAAEIQVGDVIVFKSPTNPDILILHRVVAKRFQNGKFYFLTKGDNPDTNIRIDRWGWVPEDLLYGRMIARVPLIGYVAEILSHDVIRYSLLILLGVLIVLTTYTEKNERLRIKKQCSASISSFHGERIISISMLGLIFFTATMTYSILWQPKHDVKIKSFILFKQEDEDFNETVFYVAMIIAVKSYGAWISSIRTLKFYLYVNTTKISEATWTITYNFYGEKTIAVAFVISRALWENFSSLVEKNEVYVDIDMIVINFFQEIRYQKQIYL
;
A
#
# COMPACT_ATOMS: atom_id res chain seq x y z
N MET A 1 -32.42 53.51 14.90
CA MET A 1 -30.97 53.21 15.07
C MET A 1 -30.69 52.14 16.12
N LEU A 2 -31.38 52.12 17.27
CA LEU A 2 -31.18 51.07 18.30
C LEU A 2 -31.69 49.69 17.85
N GLU A 3 -32.82 49.64 17.15
CA GLU A 3 -33.44 48.41 16.64
C GLU A 3 -32.61 47.68 15.56
N SER A 4 -32.02 48.43 14.61
CA SER A 4 -31.15 47.82 13.59
C SER A 4 -29.86 47.26 14.20
N ARG A 5 -29.35 47.92 15.25
CA ARG A 5 -28.14 47.48 15.97
C ARG A 5 -28.38 46.20 16.77
N ASN A 6 -29.58 46.01 17.31
CA ASN A 6 -29.98 44.80 18.03
C ASN A 6 -30.17 43.60 17.09
N ASN A 7 -30.76 43.82 15.90
CA ASN A 7 -30.96 42.76 14.89
C ASN A 7 -29.62 42.30 14.27
N ASP A 8 -28.67 43.20 14.06
CA ASP A 8 -27.31 42.85 13.62
C ASP A 8 -26.56 42.03 14.68
N GLU A 9 -26.74 42.35 15.97
CA GLU A 9 -26.10 41.60 17.06
C GLU A 9 -26.71 40.21 17.25
N LEU A 10 -28.05 40.08 17.12
CA LEU A 10 -28.74 38.80 17.16
C LEU A 10 -28.34 37.88 15.99
N SER A 11 -28.35 38.39 14.76
CA SER A 11 -27.97 37.61 13.58
C SER A 11 -26.49 37.18 13.63
N HIS A 12 -25.61 38.00 14.19
CA HIS A 12 -24.21 37.64 14.40
C HIS A 12 -24.05 36.53 15.44
N ARG A 13 -24.79 36.58 16.56
CA ARG A 13 -24.80 35.51 17.57
C ARG A 13 -25.34 34.20 17.02
N GLU A 14 -26.41 34.24 16.22
CA GLU A 14 -26.94 33.04 15.55
C GLU A 14 -25.95 32.42 14.57
N ASN A 15 -25.25 33.23 13.78
CA ASN A 15 -24.24 32.73 12.84
C ASN A 15 -23.02 32.13 13.57
N ILE A 16 -22.60 32.71 14.69
CA ILE A 16 -21.56 32.14 15.56
C ILE A 16 -22.03 30.80 16.14
N LEU A 17 -23.27 30.72 16.62
CA LEU A 17 -23.84 29.49 17.17
C LEU A 17 -23.95 28.38 16.11
N LYS A 18 -24.44 28.71 14.92
CA LYS A 18 -24.52 27.77 13.79
C LYS A 18 -23.14 27.28 13.39
N THR A 19 -22.15 28.18 13.30
CA THR A 19 -20.76 27.81 12.98
C THR A 19 -20.15 26.91 14.05
N MET A 20 -20.35 27.23 15.33
CA MET A 20 -19.90 26.40 16.46
C MET A 20 -20.53 25.00 16.42
N ILE A 21 -21.84 24.90 16.15
CA ILE A 21 -22.56 23.63 16.03
C ILE A 21 -21.99 22.81 14.87
N VAL A 22 -21.77 23.43 13.71
CA VAL A 22 -21.18 22.74 12.55
C VAL A 22 -19.77 22.24 12.87
N ILE A 23 -18.93 23.06 13.51
CA ILE A 23 -17.58 22.65 13.94
C ILE A 23 -17.65 21.46 14.90
N ILE A 24 -18.55 21.51 15.90
CA ILE A 24 -18.73 20.41 16.85
C ILE A 24 -19.19 19.14 16.13
N ILE A 25 -20.14 19.24 15.20
CA ILE A 25 -20.62 18.10 14.41
C ILE A 25 -19.47 17.52 13.58
N VAL A 26 -18.66 18.36 12.91
CA VAL A 26 -17.50 17.90 12.13
C VAL A 26 -16.46 17.22 13.02
N ILE A 27 -16.19 17.76 14.22
CA ILE A 27 -15.27 17.14 15.18
C ILE A 27 -15.81 15.79 15.65
N VAL A 28 -17.08 15.73 16.07
CA VAL A 28 -17.73 14.50 16.55
C VAL A 28 -17.77 13.45 15.43
N ALA A 29 -18.15 13.83 14.21
CA ALA A 29 -18.14 12.95 13.05
C ALA A 29 -16.73 12.44 12.75
N THR A 30 -15.73 13.32 12.80
CA THR A 30 -14.32 12.95 12.59
C THR A 30 -13.83 11.97 13.66
N VAL A 31 -14.12 12.22 14.94
CA VAL A 31 -13.75 11.33 16.06
C VAL A 31 -14.46 9.99 15.92
N TYR A 32 -15.76 9.99 15.66
CA TYR A 32 -16.55 8.76 15.48
C TYR A 32 -16.03 7.93 14.30
N VAL A 33 -15.88 8.54 13.12
CA VAL A 33 -15.32 7.89 11.93
C VAL A 33 -13.91 7.37 12.20
N SER A 34 -13.06 8.15 12.88
CA SER A 34 -11.70 7.71 13.23
C SER A 34 -11.70 6.49 14.18
N GLY A 35 -12.63 6.43 15.13
CA GLY A 35 -12.78 5.30 16.05
C GLY A 35 -13.25 4.03 15.34
N VAL A 36 -14.25 4.17 14.46
CA VAL A 36 -14.74 3.05 13.64
C VAL A 36 -13.65 2.55 12.70
N ILE A 37 -12.93 3.43 12.00
CA ILE A 37 -11.82 3.02 11.13
C ILE A 37 -10.72 2.31 11.92
N ARG A 38 -10.28 2.88 13.07
CA ARG A 38 -9.21 2.28 13.89
C ARG A 38 -9.54 0.92 14.48
N SER A 39 -10.83 0.61 14.66
CA SER A 39 -11.24 -0.68 15.20
C SER A 39 -10.97 -1.85 14.26
N HIS A 40 -11.08 -1.64 12.93
CA HIS A 40 -10.92 -2.69 11.92
C HIS A 40 -9.66 -2.51 11.05
N VAL A 41 -9.23 -1.27 10.85
CA VAL A 41 -8.18 -0.88 9.93
C VAL A 41 -7.11 -0.08 10.67
N SER A 42 -5.84 -0.30 10.33
CA SER A 42 -4.71 0.43 10.86
C SER A 42 -3.86 0.99 9.73
N PHE A 43 -3.16 2.09 9.99
CA PHE A 43 -2.27 2.73 9.03
C PHE A 43 -0.83 2.61 9.52
N ALA A 44 0.09 2.34 8.59
CA ALA A 44 1.53 2.38 8.82
C ALA A 44 2.22 2.99 7.60
N TYR A 45 3.51 3.30 7.69
CA TYR A 45 4.30 3.75 6.55
C TYR A 45 5.55 2.89 6.39
N ILE A 46 6.01 2.75 5.15
CA ILE A 46 7.18 1.92 4.84
C ILE A 46 8.45 2.74 5.00
N VAL A 47 9.38 2.24 5.81
CA VAL A 47 10.63 2.92 6.16
C VAL A 47 11.86 2.30 5.50
N SER A 48 11.76 1.05 5.02
CA SER A 48 12.87 0.29 4.43
C SER A 48 12.57 -0.13 2.98
N GLY A 49 13.61 -0.52 2.25
CA GLY A 49 13.51 -0.99 0.86
C GLY A 49 13.35 -2.50 0.69
N SER A 50 13.08 -3.28 1.75
CA SER A 50 13.06 -4.76 1.68
C SER A 50 11.94 -5.32 0.81
N MET A 51 10.88 -4.54 0.60
CA MET A 51 9.75 -4.87 -0.27
C MET A 51 9.83 -4.20 -1.63
N GLU A 52 10.90 -3.46 -1.94
CA GLU A 52 11.08 -2.87 -3.26
C GLU A 52 11.39 -3.97 -4.29
N PRO A 53 10.86 -3.89 -5.52
CA PRO A 53 10.04 -2.82 -6.07
C PRO A 53 8.52 -3.02 -5.86
N THR A 54 8.06 -4.02 -5.10
CA THR A 54 6.62 -4.22 -4.85
C THR A 54 6.02 -3.05 -4.09
N TYR A 55 6.66 -2.61 -3.01
CA TYR A 55 6.28 -1.44 -2.23
C TYR A 55 7.50 -0.61 -1.91
N TYR A 56 7.34 0.71 -1.89
CA TYR A 56 8.46 1.63 -1.78
C TYR A 56 8.47 2.34 -0.44
N ARG A 57 9.67 2.77 -0.01
CA ARG A 57 9.79 3.69 1.13
C ARG A 57 8.91 4.93 0.92
N GLY A 58 8.21 5.33 1.98
CA GLY A 58 7.28 6.46 1.98
C GLY A 58 5.89 6.13 1.44
N ASP A 59 5.59 4.87 1.11
CA ASP A 59 4.21 4.42 0.91
C ASP A 59 3.48 4.39 2.26
N LEU A 60 2.26 4.96 2.30
CA LEU A 60 1.32 4.70 3.38
C LEU A 60 0.62 3.38 3.09
N ILE A 61 0.56 2.48 4.05
CA ILE A 61 -0.11 1.19 3.92
C ILE A 61 -1.33 1.11 4.83
N ILE A 62 -2.36 0.46 4.30
CA ILE A 62 -3.62 0.21 4.98
C ILE A 62 -3.64 -1.27 5.36
N LEU A 63 -3.83 -1.52 6.64
CA LEU A 63 -3.75 -2.83 7.26
C LEU A 63 -5.12 -3.23 7.78
N GLU A 64 -5.55 -4.42 7.44
CA GLU A 64 -6.73 -5.06 8.00
C GLU A 64 -6.32 -5.96 9.17
N LYS A 65 -7.03 -5.86 10.30
CA LYS A 65 -6.87 -6.82 11.40
C LYS A 65 -7.61 -8.10 11.03
N VAL A 66 -6.86 -9.18 10.84
CA VAL A 66 -7.40 -10.49 10.44
C VAL A 66 -6.93 -11.58 11.39
N ARG A 67 -7.72 -12.65 11.50
CA ARG A 67 -7.29 -13.83 12.26
C ARG A 67 -6.14 -14.52 11.53
N ALA A 68 -5.20 -15.07 12.28
CA ALA A 68 -4.06 -15.81 11.73
C ALA A 68 -4.48 -16.98 10.81
N ALA A 69 -5.65 -17.58 11.07
CA ALA A 69 -6.26 -18.60 10.21
C ALA A 69 -6.55 -18.11 8.78
N GLU A 70 -6.86 -16.83 8.61
CA GLU A 70 -7.25 -16.23 7.32
C GLU A 70 -6.04 -15.83 6.45
N ILE A 71 -4.86 -15.70 7.05
CA ILE A 71 -3.61 -15.42 6.33
C ILE A 71 -3.27 -16.58 5.38
N GLN A 72 -2.93 -16.27 4.14
CA GLN A 72 -2.53 -17.26 3.15
C GLN A 72 -1.08 -17.05 2.68
N VAL A 73 -0.49 -18.08 2.06
CA VAL A 73 0.79 -17.94 1.37
C VAL A 73 0.63 -16.92 0.24
N GLY A 74 1.55 -15.95 0.18
CA GLY A 74 1.50 -14.81 -0.73
C GLY A 74 0.91 -13.54 -0.13
N ASP A 75 0.22 -13.61 1.01
CA ASP A 75 -0.23 -12.42 1.73
C ASP A 75 0.97 -11.59 2.20
N VAL A 76 0.82 -10.27 2.16
CA VAL A 76 1.79 -9.35 2.75
C VAL A 76 1.28 -8.95 4.11
N ILE A 77 2.04 -9.28 5.15
CA ILE A 77 1.65 -9.06 6.54
C ILE A 77 2.61 -8.09 7.21
N VAL A 78 2.07 -7.36 8.18
CA VAL A 78 2.85 -6.62 9.17
C VAL A 78 2.87 -7.44 10.46
N PHE A 79 4.06 -7.59 11.03
CA PHE A 79 4.27 -8.26 12.30
C PHE A 79 5.33 -7.53 13.12
N LYS A 80 5.33 -7.74 14.42
CA LYS A 80 6.37 -7.23 15.32
C LYS A 80 7.64 -8.06 15.15
N SER A 81 8.80 -7.41 15.07
CA SER A 81 10.08 -8.13 14.96
C SER A 81 10.26 -9.08 16.15
N PRO A 82 10.59 -10.37 15.93
CA PRO A 82 10.93 -11.30 17.01
C PRO A 82 12.11 -10.81 17.86
N THR A 83 13.02 -10.02 17.28
CA THR A 83 14.20 -9.48 17.96
C THR A 83 13.95 -8.15 18.66
N ASN A 84 12.95 -7.36 18.21
CA ASN A 84 12.61 -6.08 18.80
C ASN A 84 11.11 -5.76 18.59
N PRO A 85 10.26 -6.01 19.60
CA PRO A 85 8.81 -5.84 19.48
C PRO A 85 8.34 -4.43 19.12
N ASP A 86 9.17 -3.39 19.28
CA ASP A 86 8.85 -2.01 18.92
C ASP A 86 8.99 -1.75 17.41
N ILE A 87 9.63 -2.67 16.66
CA ILE A 87 9.82 -2.58 15.22
C ILE A 87 8.75 -3.39 14.51
N LEU A 88 8.01 -2.75 13.61
CA LEU A 88 7.09 -3.41 12.69
C LEU A 88 7.80 -3.76 11.38
N ILE A 89 7.60 -4.99 10.91
CA ILE A 89 8.19 -5.53 9.69
C ILE A 89 7.06 -5.88 8.72
N LEU A 90 7.17 -5.40 7.48
CA LEU A 90 6.25 -5.69 6.38
C LEU A 90 6.92 -6.66 5.42
N HIS A 91 6.53 -7.94 5.41
CA HIS A 91 7.07 -8.94 4.48
C HIS A 91 5.97 -9.87 3.95
N ARG A 92 6.29 -10.64 2.90
CA ARG A 92 5.37 -11.60 2.30
C ARG A 92 5.48 -12.96 2.96
N VAL A 93 4.35 -13.60 3.21
CA VAL A 93 4.27 -14.98 3.72
C VAL A 93 4.67 -15.94 2.60
N VAL A 94 5.71 -16.73 2.83
CA VAL A 94 6.19 -17.75 1.88
C VAL A 94 5.78 -19.17 2.29
N ALA A 95 5.53 -19.40 3.58
CA ALA A 95 4.94 -20.64 4.07
C ALA A 95 4.15 -20.38 5.35
N LYS A 96 3.16 -21.24 5.60
CA LYS A 96 2.28 -21.20 6.77
C LYS A 96 2.14 -22.60 7.32
N ARG A 97 2.17 -22.75 8.65
CA ARG A 97 1.87 -24.01 9.33
C ARG A 97 1.05 -23.78 10.59
N PHE A 98 0.41 -24.85 11.06
CA PHE A 98 -0.30 -24.87 12.32
C PHE A 98 0.36 -25.90 13.23
N GLN A 99 0.81 -25.48 14.42
CA GLN A 99 1.52 -26.33 15.37
C GLN A 99 1.17 -25.89 16.79
N ASN A 100 0.97 -26.84 17.71
CA ASN A 100 0.69 -26.56 19.13
C ASN A 100 -0.46 -25.57 19.36
N GLY A 101 -1.49 -25.60 18.51
CA GLY A 101 -2.66 -24.72 18.63
C GLY A 101 -2.49 -23.32 18.05
N LYS A 102 -1.32 -22.99 17.46
CA LYS A 102 -1.01 -21.67 16.91
C LYS A 102 -0.57 -21.74 15.45
N PHE A 103 -0.85 -20.69 14.70
CA PHE A 103 -0.27 -20.50 13.37
C PHE A 103 1.14 -19.92 13.45
N TYR A 104 1.98 -20.35 12.51
CA TYR A 104 3.32 -19.84 12.29
C TYR A 104 3.52 -19.49 10.82
N PHE A 105 4.26 -18.43 10.56
CA PHE A 105 4.50 -17.89 9.22
C PHE A 105 6.00 -17.78 8.95
N LEU A 106 6.46 -18.31 7.82
CA LEU A 106 7.74 -17.91 7.25
C LEU A 106 7.51 -16.70 6.36
N THR A 107 8.33 -15.66 6.57
CA THR A 107 8.23 -14.40 5.84
C THR A 107 9.50 -14.07 5.09
N LYS A 108 9.35 -13.27 4.03
CA LYS A 108 10.45 -12.81 3.19
C LYS A 108 10.13 -11.46 2.55
N GLY A 109 11.12 -10.58 2.47
CA GLY A 109 11.05 -9.36 1.66
C GLY A 109 11.11 -9.64 0.15
N ASP A 110 10.33 -8.92 -0.66
CA ASP A 110 10.28 -9.14 -2.11
C ASP A 110 11.56 -8.70 -2.85
N ASN A 111 12.43 -7.90 -2.22
CA ASN A 111 13.61 -7.32 -2.86
C ASN A 111 14.71 -8.37 -3.11
N PRO A 112 15.10 -8.61 -4.39
CA PRO A 112 16.17 -9.56 -4.71
C PRO A 112 17.56 -9.10 -4.25
N ASP A 113 17.81 -7.79 -4.14
CA ASP A 113 19.13 -7.24 -3.85
C ASP A 113 19.42 -7.23 -2.34
N THR A 114 18.41 -6.92 -1.52
CA THR A 114 18.56 -6.82 -0.06
C THR A 114 18.01 -8.02 0.70
N ASN A 115 17.01 -8.72 0.14
CA ASN A 115 16.22 -9.73 0.85
C ASN A 115 16.08 -11.02 0.03
N ILE A 116 17.15 -11.50 -0.60
CA ILE A 116 17.12 -12.76 -1.37
C ILE A 116 16.81 -14.00 -0.52
N ARG A 117 17.11 -13.96 0.79
CA ARG A 117 16.86 -15.04 1.74
C ARG A 117 15.54 -14.82 2.49
N ILE A 118 14.96 -15.89 3.02
CA ILE A 118 13.89 -15.78 4.03
C ILE A 118 14.42 -15.07 5.27
N ASP A 119 13.51 -14.56 6.10
CA ASP A 119 13.92 -13.83 7.29
C ASP A 119 14.69 -14.73 8.28
N ARG A 120 15.75 -14.18 8.88
CA ARG A 120 16.73 -14.96 9.67
C ARG A 120 16.17 -15.51 10.98
N TRP A 121 15.15 -14.86 11.54
CA TRP A 121 14.46 -15.30 12.75
C TRP A 121 13.53 -16.49 12.52
N GLY A 122 13.41 -17.00 11.28
CA GLY A 122 12.63 -18.21 11.03
C GLY A 122 11.12 -18.00 11.16
N TRP A 123 10.44 -18.98 11.76
CA TRP A 123 8.98 -19.01 11.87
C TRP A 123 8.43 -17.96 12.84
N VAL A 124 7.67 -16.99 12.32
CA VAL A 124 7.00 -15.96 13.10
C VAL A 124 5.69 -16.51 13.70
N PRO A 125 5.50 -16.52 15.03
CA PRO A 125 4.26 -16.93 15.66
C PRO A 125 3.12 -15.93 15.41
N GLU A 126 1.89 -16.43 15.40
CA GLU A 126 0.69 -15.59 15.23
C GLU A 126 0.52 -14.49 16.27
N ASP A 127 1.11 -14.61 17.46
CA ASP A 127 1.05 -13.59 18.51
C ASP A 127 1.75 -12.28 18.11
N LEU A 128 2.69 -12.35 17.16
CA LEU A 128 3.40 -11.19 16.63
C LEU A 128 2.69 -10.58 15.41
N LEU A 129 1.64 -11.22 14.88
CA LEU A 129 0.87 -10.71 13.75
C LEU A 129 0.19 -9.40 14.12
N TYR A 130 0.47 -8.34 13.36
CA TYR A 130 -0.13 -7.03 13.55
C TYR A 130 -1.31 -6.81 12.59
N GLY A 131 -1.20 -7.27 11.34
CA GLY A 131 -2.29 -7.22 10.37
C GLY A 131 -1.88 -7.59 8.95
N ARG A 132 -2.85 -7.72 8.05
CA ARG A 132 -2.62 -7.98 6.62
C ARG A 132 -2.72 -6.69 5.82
N MET A 133 -1.79 -6.47 4.91
CA MET A 133 -1.82 -5.32 4.02
C MET A 133 -2.87 -5.51 2.92
N ILE A 134 -3.80 -4.56 2.82
CA ILE A 134 -4.89 -4.59 1.83
C ILE A 134 -4.77 -3.49 0.76
N ALA A 135 -4.09 -2.38 1.08
CA ALA A 135 -3.90 -1.29 0.13
C ALA A 135 -2.66 -0.46 0.47
N ARG A 136 -2.22 0.33 -0.51
CA ARG A 136 -1.23 1.38 -0.32
C ARG A 136 -1.69 2.70 -0.90
N VAL A 137 -1.17 3.80 -0.38
CA VAL A 137 -1.23 5.13 -0.97
C VAL A 137 0.20 5.65 -1.14
N PRO A 138 0.68 5.82 -2.39
CA PRO A 138 2.05 6.22 -2.64
C PRO A 138 2.36 7.61 -2.09
N LEU A 139 3.59 7.83 -1.64
CA LEU A 139 4.17 9.11 -1.18
C LEU A 139 3.53 9.76 0.06
N ILE A 140 2.30 9.41 0.43
CA ILE A 140 1.64 9.95 1.63
C ILE A 140 2.35 9.52 2.91
N GLY A 141 3.05 8.38 2.90
CA GLY A 141 3.85 7.93 4.04
C GLY A 141 4.93 8.94 4.42
N TYR A 142 5.50 9.71 3.48
CA TYR A 142 6.43 10.79 3.82
C TYR A 142 5.75 11.93 4.59
N VAL A 143 4.52 12.29 4.23
CA VAL A 143 3.75 13.30 4.97
C VAL A 143 3.43 12.78 6.38
N ALA A 144 3.04 11.51 6.51
CA ALA A 144 2.80 10.88 7.79
C ALA A 144 4.06 10.80 8.66
N GLU A 145 5.21 10.48 8.06
CA GLU A 145 6.53 10.45 8.71
C GLU A 145 6.91 11.85 9.22
N ILE A 146 6.80 12.89 8.39
CA ILE A 146 7.04 14.29 8.78
C ILE A 146 6.12 14.71 9.93
N LEU A 147 4.82 14.38 9.83
CA LEU A 147 3.83 14.67 10.87
C LEU A 147 3.98 13.79 12.11
N SER A 148 4.80 12.74 12.11
CA SER A 148 5.06 11.94 13.30
C SER A 148 5.99 12.68 14.29
N HIS A 149 6.79 13.65 13.82
CA HIS A 149 7.67 14.43 14.67
C HIS A 149 6.89 15.47 15.49
N ASP A 150 7.00 15.38 16.82
CA ASP A 150 6.32 16.26 17.78
C ASP A 150 6.53 17.74 17.49
N VAL A 151 7.78 18.13 17.20
CA VAL A 151 8.15 19.53 16.90
C VAL A 151 7.37 20.06 15.70
N ILE A 152 7.23 19.27 14.64
CA ILE A 152 6.53 19.66 13.42
C ILE A 152 5.03 19.78 13.70
N ARG A 153 4.45 18.83 14.44
CA ARG A 153 3.04 18.86 14.85
C ARG A 153 2.70 20.13 15.64
N TYR A 154 3.48 20.42 16.69
CA TYR A 154 3.24 21.60 17.51
C TYR A 154 3.47 22.90 16.73
N SER A 155 4.48 22.95 15.86
CA SER A 155 4.74 24.12 14.99
C SER A 155 3.58 24.40 14.05
N LEU A 156 2.97 23.36 13.45
CA LEU A 156 1.79 23.49 12.59
C LEU A 156 0.56 23.97 13.37
N LEU A 157 0.35 23.49 14.61
CA LEU A 157 -0.74 23.96 15.46
C LEU A 157 -0.59 25.44 15.84
N ILE A 158 0.64 25.87 16.16
CA ILE A 158 0.94 27.28 16.43
C ILE A 158 0.70 28.13 15.17
N LEU A 159 1.18 27.68 14.01
CA LEU A 159 0.96 28.38 12.73
C LEU A 159 -0.54 28.53 12.41
N LEU A 160 -1.32 27.46 12.59
CA LEU A 160 -2.77 27.49 12.40
C LEU A 160 -3.44 28.47 13.38
N GLY A 161 -3.03 28.48 14.65
CA GLY A 161 -3.51 29.43 15.65
C GLY A 161 -3.21 30.88 15.26
N VAL A 162 -1.99 31.17 14.78
CA VAL A 162 -1.59 32.49 14.29
C VAL A 162 -2.42 32.89 13.07
N LEU A 163 -2.63 32.00 12.11
CA LEU A 163 -3.48 32.24 10.94
C LEU A 163 -4.92 32.59 11.34
N ILE A 164 -5.52 31.86 12.28
CA ILE A 164 -6.86 32.15 12.81
C ILE A 164 -6.88 33.53 13.48
N VAL A 165 -5.89 33.86 14.30
CA VAL A 165 -5.78 35.19 14.94
C VAL A 165 -5.63 36.30 13.89
N LEU A 166 -4.81 36.09 12.85
CA LEU A 166 -4.65 37.06 11.77
C LEU A 166 -5.97 37.26 11.00
N THR A 167 -6.69 36.18 10.66
CA THR A 167 -7.98 36.28 9.95
C THR A 167 -9.06 36.97 10.79
N THR A 168 -9.13 36.70 12.09
CA THR A 168 -10.07 37.38 13.00
C THR A 168 -9.70 38.85 13.23
N TYR A 169 -8.40 39.18 13.23
CA TYR A 169 -7.93 40.55 13.29
C TYR A 169 -8.23 41.32 12.00
N THR A 170 -8.08 40.68 10.82
CA THR A 170 -8.44 41.29 9.54
C THR A 170 -9.94 41.53 9.41
N GLU A 171 -10.80 40.60 9.85
CA GLU A 171 -12.26 40.81 9.85
C GLU A 171 -12.69 41.97 10.75
N LYS A 172 -12.05 42.12 11.93
CA LYS A 172 -12.31 43.26 12.83
C LYS A 172 -11.91 44.59 12.18
N ASN A 173 -10.80 44.62 11.44
CA ASN A 173 -10.35 45.81 10.71
C ASN A 173 -11.14 46.09 9.42
N GLU A 174 -11.64 45.08 8.73
CA GLU A 174 -12.53 45.25 7.58
C GLU A 174 -13.92 45.74 7.98
N ARG A 175 -14.50 45.25 9.09
CA ARG A 175 -15.75 45.83 9.64
C ARG A 175 -15.61 47.31 10.00
N LEU A 176 -14.40 47.76 10.37
CA LEU A 176 -14.08 49.17 10.60
C LEU A 176 -13.86 49.97 9.30
N ARG A 177 -13.43 49.33 8.20
CA ARG A 177 -13.23 49.96 6.87
C ARG A 177 -14.50 49.99 6.02
N ILE A 178 -15.34 48.95 6.05
CA ILE A 178 -16.57 48.83 5.25
C ILE A 178 -17.63 49.85 5.69
N LYS A 179 -17.59 50.32 6.95
CA LYS A 179 -18.40 51.46 7.40
C LYS A 179 -17.99 52.81 6.78
N LYS A 180 -16.88 52.85 6.03
CA LYS A 180 -16.30 54.06 5.42
C LYS A 180 -16.26 54.05 3.90
N GLN A 181 -16.57 52.94 3.24
CA GLN A 181 -16.43 52.85 1.79
C GLN A 181 -17.52 51.95 1.20
N CYS A 182 -18.58 52.58 0.73
CA CYS A 182 -19.52 51.94 -0.19
C CYS A 182 -18.84 51.77 -1.55
N SER A 183 -19.15 50.66 -2.22
CA SER A 183 -18.90 50.38 -3.64
C SER A 183 -17.43 50.33 -4.09
N ALA A 184 -16.92 49.11 -4.27
CA ALA A 184 -16.07 48.82 -5.42
C ALA A 184 -16.23 47.35 -5.86
N SER A 185 -16.68 47.23 -7.11
CA SER A 185 -16.77 46.05 -7.96
C SER A 185 -15.75 44.95 -7.65
N ILE A 186 -16.24 43.74 -7.34
CA ILE A 186 -15.48 42.51 -7.58
C ILE A 186 -15.87 42.07 -8.98
N SER A 187 -15.00 42.41 -9.92
CA SER A 187 -15.11 42.04 -11.31
C SER A 187 -15.19 40.52 -11.45
N SER A 188 -16.16 40.09 -12.26
CA SER A 188 -16.29 38.76 -12.81
C SER A 188 -15.01 38.36 -13.54
N PHE A 189 -14.29 37.42 -12.96
CA PHE A 189 -13.23 36.69 -13.63
C PHE A 189 -13.26 35.26 -13.06
N HIS A 190 -12.76 34.29 -13.81
CA HIS A 190 -12.53 32.86 -13.48
C HIS A 190 -13.44 31.82 -14.18
N GLY A 191 -14.63 32.14 -14.68
CA GLY A 191 -15.50 31.14 -15.33
C GLY A 191 -14.91 30.52 -16.61
N GLU A 192 -14.49 31.35 -17.57
CA GLU A 192 -13.97 30.87 -18.86
C GLU A 192 -12.63 30.13 -18.75
N ARG A 193 -11.74 30.58 -17.85
CA ARG A 193 -10.46 29.91 -17.58
C ARG A 193 -10.65 28.51 -16.98
N ILE A 194 -11.63 28.34 -16.08
CA ILE A 194 -11.96 27.03 -15.50
C ILE A 194 -12.51 26.09 -16.59
N ILE A 195 -13.35 26.61 -17.49
CA ILE A 195 -13.91 25.82 -18.60
C ILE A 195 -12.81 25.40 -19.58
N SER A 196 -11.90 26.31 -19.95
CA SER A 196 -10.76 25.99 -20.84
C SER A 196 -9.80 24.98 -20.23
N ILE A 197 -9.47 25.11 -18.94
CA ILE A 197 -8.62 24.14 -18.22
C ILE A 197 -9.33 22.77 -18.15
N SER A 198 -10.64 22.75 -17.88
CA SER A 198 -11.43 21.52 -17.85
C SER A 198 -11.51 20.84 -19.22
N MET A 199 -11.66 21.60 -20.31
CA MET A 199 -11.64 21.08 -21.68
C MET A 199 -10.27 20.54 -22.07
N LEU A 200 -9.18 21.23 -21.72
CA LEU A 200 -7.82 20.73 -21.96
C LEU A 200 -7.56 19.42 -21.21
N GLY A 201 -8.01 19.35 -19.95
CA GLY A 201 -7.95 18.15 -19.13
C GLY A 201 -8.75 16.99 -19.75
N LEU A 202 -9.94 17.27 -20.29
CA LEU A 202 -10.77 16.27 -20.96
C LEU A 202 -10.13 15.77 -22.27
N ILE A 203 -9.56 16.65 -23.09
CA ILE A 203 -8.84 16.27 -24.33
C ILE A 203 -7.60 15.45 -24.01
N PHE A 204 -6.83 15.85 -23.00
CA PHE A 204 -5.68 15.07 -22.54
C PHE A 204 -6.12 13.70 -22.02
N PHE A 205 -7.20 13.65 -21.25
CA PHE A 205 -7.78 12.40 -20.76
C PHE A 205 -8.27 11.49 -21.91
N THR A 206 -9.00 12.02 -22.89
CA THR A 206 -9.48 11.22 -24.03
C THR A 206 -8.34 10.78 -24.94
N ALA A 207 -7.33 11.62 -25.18
CA ALA A 207 -6.14 11.26 -25.96
C ALA A 207 -5.33 10.16 -25.27
N THR A 208 -5.10 10.26 -23.96
CA THR A 208 -4.40 9.21 -23.17
C THR A 208 -5.22 7.93 -23.08
N MET A 209 -6.55 8.02 -22.92
CA MET A 209 -7.46 6.87 -22.95
C MET A 209 -7.44 6.17 -24.31
N THR A 210 -7.51 6.93 -25.40
CA THR A 210 -7.49 6.40 -26.77
C THR A 210 -6.15 5.76 -27.10
N TYR A 211 -5.03 6.41 -26.73
CA TYR A 211 -3.69 5.82 -26.88
C TYR A 211 -3.56 4.50 -26.08
N SER A 212 -4.14 4.44 -24.88
CA SER A 212 -4.11 3.23 -24.04
C SER A 212 -4.97 2.09 -24.60
N ILE A 213 -6.05 2.38 -25.32
CA ILE A 213 -6.88 1.38 -26.00
C ILE A 213 -6.18 0.85 -27.26
N LEU A 214 -5.49 1.73 -28.01
CA LEU A 214 -4.76 1.36 -29.23
C LEU A 214 -3.50 0.55 -28.93
N TRP A 215 -2.84 0.78 -27.78
CA TRP A 215 -1.66 0.05 -27.38
C TRP A 215 -2.04 -1.24 -26.66
N GLN A 216 -1.93 -2.38 -27.34
CA GLN A 216 -2.32 -3.66 -26.74
C GLN A 216 -1.47 -3.96 -25.49
N PRO A 217 -2.11 -4.31 -24.36
CA PRO A 217 -1.39 -4.61 -23.14
C PRO A 217 -0.47 -5.83 -23.35
N LYS A 218 0.77 -5.72 -22.92
CA LYS A 218 1.78 -6.77 -22.96
C LYS A 218 2.20 -7.13 -21.54
N HIS A 219 1.92 -8.37 -21.17
CA HIS A 219 2.29 -8.94 -19.89
C HIS A 219 3.30 -10.07 -20.13
N ASP A 220 4.43 -10.03 -19.44
CA ASP A 220 5.45 -11.08 -19.57
C ASP A 220 6.13 -11.32 -18.22
N VAL A 221 6.50 -12.57 -17.98
CA VAL A 221 7.20 -13.01 -16.77
C VAL A 221 8.39 -13.85 -17.19
N LYS A 222 9.58 -13.50 -16.71
CA LYS A 222 10.83 -14.21 -17.00
C LYS A 222 11.53 -14.56 -15.70
N ILE A 223 12.00 -15.80 -15.61
CA ILE A 223 12.89 -16.24 -14.54
C ILE A 223 14.30 -15.77 -14.93
N LYS A 224 14.92 -14.93 -14.10
CA LYS A 224 16.30 -14.44 -14.32
C LYS A 224 17.32 -15.43 -13.80
N SER A 225 17.10 -15.94 -12.60
CA SER A 225 17.95 -16.94 -11.95
C SER A 225 17.22 -17.55 -10.76
N PHE A 226 17.75 -18.64 -10.25
CA PHE A 226 17.34 -19.22 -8.97
C PHE A 226 18.57 -19.54 -8.13
N ILE A 227 18.40 -19.53 -6.81
CA ILE A 227 19.44 -19.81 -5.83
C ILE A 227 18.85 -20.74 -4.77
N LEU A 228 19.62 -21.77 -4.46
CA LEU A 228 19.30 -22.75 -3.43
C LEU A 228 19.79 -22.21 -2.07
N PHE A 229 18.91 -22.20 -1.06
CA PHE A 229 19.27 -21.89 0.32
C PHE A 229 18.88 -22.98 1.32
N LYS A 230 19.79 -23.22 2.26
CA LYS A 230 19.57 -23.94 3.52
C LYS A 230 19.65 -22.91 4.65
N GLN A 231 18.64 -22.87 5.51
CA GLN A 231 18.63 -22.02 6.70
C GLN A 231 18.20 -22.82 7.92
N GLU A 232 18.92 -22.64 9.03
CA GLU A 232 18.59 -23.25 10.31
C GLU A 232 17.70 -22.28 11.10
N ASP A 233 16.66 -22.82 11.71
CA ASP A 233 15.74 -22.13 12.61
C ASP A 233 16.03 -22.65 14.02
N GLU A 234 16.65 -21.80 14.84
CA GLU A 234 17.10 -22.14 16.19
C GLU A 234 15.91 -22.43 17.13
N ASP A 235 14.80 -21.70 16.98
CA ASP A 235 13.63 -21.81 17.86
C ASP A 235 12.92 -23.16 17.67
N PHE A 236 12.94 -23.68 16.45
CA PHE A 236 12.33 -24.97 16.11
C PHE A 236 13.32 -26.13 16.02
N ASN A 237 14.63 -25.86 16.11
CA ASN A 237 15.69 -26.83 15.84
C ASN A 237 15.47 -27.57 14.51
N GLU A 238 15.03 -26.82 13.50
CA GLU A 238 14.66 -27.33 12.19
C GLU A 238 15.47 -26.64 11.10
N THR A 239 15.67 -27.32 9.97
CA THR A 239 16.29 -26.72 8.80
C THR A 239 15.25 -26.51 7.70
N VAL A 240 15.13 -25.28 7.23
CA VAL A 240 14.31 -24.91 6.09
C VAL A 240 15.17 -24.94 4.82
N PHE A 241 14.74 -25.75 3.86
CA PHE A 241 15.32 -25.81 2.51
C PHE A 241 14.38 -25.09 1.54
N TYR A 242 14.91 -24.17 0.73
CA TYR A 242 14.08 -23.43 -0.22
C TYR A 242 14.85 -22.97 -1.45
N VAL A 243 14.10 -22.80 -2.54
CA VAL A 243 14.59 -22.20 -3.79
C VAL A 243 14.13 -20.74 -3.83
N ALA A 244 15.07 -19.81 -3.81
CA ALA A 244 14.78 -18.40 -4.08
C ALA A 244 14.89 -18.14 -5.57
N MET A 245 13.85 -17.57 -6.18
CA MET A 245 13.78 -17.32 -7.61
C MET A 245 13.66 -15.83 -7.89
N ILE A 246 14.57 -15.30 -8.70
CA ILE A 246 14.55 -13.91 -9.15
C ILE A 246 13.74 -13.85 -10.43
N ILE A 247 12.64 -13.11 -10.39
CA ILE A 247 11.65 -13.06 -11.45
C ILE A 247 11.50 -11.62 -11.93
N ALA A 248 11.63 -11.40 -13.23
CA ALA A 248 11.29 -10.15 -13.88
C ALA A 248 9.85 -10.20 -14.39
N VAL A 249 9.03 -9.29 -13.87
CA VAL A 249 7.62 -9.12 -14.20
C VAL A 249 7.45 -7.85 -15.00
N LYS A 250 6.97 -7.98 -16.23
CA LYS A 250 6.67 -6.87 -17.14
C LYS A 250 5.17 -6.72 -17.27
N SER A 251 4.67 -5.55 -16.91
CA SER A 251 3.26 -5.18 -17.04
C SER A 251 3.17 -3.89 -17.83
N TYR A 252 2.77 -4.00 -19.10
CA TYR A 252 2.59 -2.88 -20.02
C TYR A 252 1.11 -2.82 -20.40
N GLY A 253 0.39 -1.75 -20.04
CA GLY A 253 -1.07 -1.67 -20.19
C GLY A 253 -1.64 -0.52 -19.37
N ALA A 254 -1.37 0.70 -19.81
CA ALA A 254 -1.64 1.92 -19.05
C ALA A 254 -3.10 2.01 -18.56
N TRP A 255 -3.27 2.28 -17.25
CA TRP A 255 -4.52 2.62 -16.53
C TRP A 255 -5.68 1.61 -16.56
N ILE A 256 -5.70 0.66 -17.49
CA ILE A 256 -6.84 -0.24 -17.72
C ILE A 256 -6.51 -1.68 -17.36
N SER A 257 -5.26 -2.16 -17.49
CA SER A 257 -4.92 -3.59 -17.31
C SER A 257 -3.55 -3.78 -16.66
N SER A 258 -3.49 -4.45 -15.51
CA SER A 258 -2.23 -4.70 -14.79
C SER A 258 -2.24 -6.08 -14.14
N ILE A 259 -1.07 -6.70 -14.10
CA ILE A 259 -0.86 -7.94 -13.33
C ILE A 259 -1.13 -7.66 -11.86
N ARG A 260 -2.05 -8.41 -11.26
CA ARG A 260 -2.40 -8.29 -9.84
C ARG A 260 -1.87 -9.44 -9.01
N THR A 261 -1.94 -10.65 -9.54
CA THR A 261 -1.48 -11.84 -8.85
C THR A 261 -0.73 -12.73 -9.82
N LEU A 262 0.43 -13.21 -9.38
CA LEU A 262 1.21 -14.25 -10.01
C LEU A 262 1.26 -15.43 -9.06
N LYS A 263 0.69 -16.56 -9.46
CA LYS A 263 0.87 -17.81 -8.74
C LYS A 263 1.88 -18.65 -9.49
N PHE A 264 2.87 -19.13 -8.77
CA PHE A 264 3.93 -19.96 -9.27
C PHE A 264 3.80 -21.33 -8.64
N TYR A 265 3.82 -22.38 -9.45
CA TYR A 265 3.78 -23.76 -8.99
C TYR A 265 5.04 -24.45 -9.48
N LEU A 266 5.87 -24.88 -8.53
CA LEU A 266 7.08 -25.62 -8.82
C LEU A 266 6.74 -27.09 -8.98
N TYR A 267 7.02 -27.64 -10.16
CA TYR A 267 6.83 -29.04 -10.48
C TYR A 267 8.17 -29.73 -10.65
N VAL A 268 8.18 -31.00 -10.26
CA VAL A 268 9.22 -31.95 -10.63
C VAL A 268 8.52 -33.11 -11.31
N ASN A 269 8.88 -33.35 -12.57
CA ASN A 269 8.19 -34.27 -13.47
C ASN A 269 6.71 -33.92 -13.67
N THR A 270 5.82 -34.45 -12.84
CA THR A 270 4.36 -34.16 -12.89
C THR A 270 3.78 -33.81 -11.53
N THR A 271 4.60 -33.78 -10.48
CA THR A 271 4.14 -33.56 -9.11
C THR A 271 4.40 -32.14 -8.67
N LYS A 272 3.37 -31.46 -8.18
CA LYS A 272 3.51 -30.13 -7.56
C LYS A 272 4.24 -30.28 -6.23
N ILE A 273 5.40 -29.64 -6.12
CA ILE A 273 6.24 -29.69 -4.92
C ILE A 273 5.92 -28.52 -3.98
N SER A 274 5.89 -27.32 -4.54
CA SER A 274 5.74 -26.08 -3.76
C SER A 274 5.01 -25.06 -4.61
N GLU A 275 4.44 -24.08 -3.93
CA GLU A 275 3.85 -22.91 -4.58
C GLU A 275 4.40 -21.63 -3.96
N ALA A 276 4.41 -20.56 -4.76
CA ALA A 276 4.68 -19.22 -4.30
C ALA A 276 3.66 -18.30 -4.95
N THR A 277 3.19 -17.29 -4.22
CA THR A 277 2.25 -16.31 -4.76
C THR A 277 2.81 -14.92 -4.55
N TRP A 278 2.81 -14.11 -5.61
CA TRP A 278 3.12 -12.70 -5.55
C TRP A 278 1.88 -11.90 -5.94
N THR A 279 1.36 -11.14 -5.00
CA THR A 279 0.20 -10.26 -5.20
C THR A 279 0.58 -8.81 -4.93
N ILE A 280 0.06 -7.91 -5.76
CA ILE A 280 0.22 -6.47 -5.65
C ILE A 280 -1.13 -5.76 -5.59
N THR A 281 -1.27 -4.83 -4.64
CA THR A 281 -2.54 -4.17 -4.32
C THR A 281 -2.85 -2.96 -5.21
N TYR A 282 -1.97 -2.62 -6.16
CA TYR A 282 -2.14 -1.49 -7.06
C TYR A 282 -1.75 -1.84 -8.50
N ASN A 283 -2.26 -1.07 -9.47
CA ASN A 283 -1.84 -1.19 -10.86
C ASN A 283 -0.43 -0.61 -11.01
N PHE A 284 0.48 -1.37 -11.62
CA PHE A 284 1.81 -0.87 -11.96
C PHE A 284 2.11 -1.02 -13.45
N TYR A 285 3.00 -0.16 -13.91
CA TYR A 285 3.47 -0.11 -15.29
C TYR A 285 4.99 -0.21 -15.32
N GLY A 286 5.51 -1.01 -16.26
CA GLY A 286 6.94 -1.23 -16.45
C GLY A 286 7.41 -2.61 -15.97
N GLU A 287 8.69 -2.69 -15.62
CA GLU A 287 9.34 -3.91 -15.16
C GLU A 287 9.60 -3.84 -13.64
N LYS A 288 9.27 -4.92 -12.94
CA LYS A 288 9.63 -5.15 -11.54
C LYS A 288 10.43 -6.44 -11.45
N THR A 289 11.57 -6.42 -10.76
CA THR A 289 12.32 -7.64 -10.44
C THR A 289 12.07 -7.98 -8.98
N ILE A 290 11.53 -9.16 -8.72
CA ILE A 290 11.14 -9.63 -7.38
C ILE A 290 11.84 -10.95 -7.08
N ALA A 291 11.97 -11.29 -5.80
CA ALA A 291 12.47 -12.57 -5.34
C ALA A 291 11.39 -13.35 -4.57
N VAL A 292 10.91 -14.45 -5.14
CA VAL A 292 9.97 -15.38 -4.50
C VAL A 292 10.70 -16.59 -3.93
N ALA A 293 10.13 -17.27 -2.94
CA ALA A 293 10.74 -18.46 -2.34
C ALA A 293 9.79 -19.66 -2.39
N PHE A 294 10.32 -20.82 -2.74
CA PHE A 294 9.63 -22.11 -2.75
C PHE A 294 10.24 -23.00 -1.67
N VAL A 295 9.49 -23.31 -0.61
CA VAL A 295 9.95 -24.22 0.44
C VAL A 295 9.86 -25.65 -0.06
N ILE A 296 10.96 -26.40 0.04
CA ILE A 296 11.05 -27.77 -0.47
C ILE A 296 11.49 -28.74 0.63
N SER A 297 11.23 -30.03 0.41
CA SER A 297 11.68 -31.08 1.31
C SER A 297 13.19 -31.31 1.20
N ARG A 298 13.78 -31.82 2.28
CA ARG A 298 15.20 -32.21 2.31
C ARG A 298 15.57 -33.22 1.21
N ALA A 299 14.71 -34.23 1.00
CA ALA A 299 14.95 -35.27 0.00
C ALA A 299 15.01 -34.69 -1.42
N LEU A 300 14.20 -33.67 -1.71
CA LEU A 300 14.25 -32.98 -2.99
C LEU A 300 15.49 -32.09 -3.09
N TRP A 301 15.81 -31.36 -2.03
CA TRP A 301 16.97 -30.46 -1.98
C TRP A 301 18.27 -31.17 -2.38
N GLU A 302 18.52 -32.37 -1.85
CA GLU A 302 19.75 -33.13 -2.14
C GLU A 302 19.89 -33.52 -3.62
N ASN A 303 18.78 -33.67 -4.34
CA ASN A 303 18.76 -34.05 -5.75
C ASN A 303 18.39 -32.90 -6.72
N PHE A 304 18.10 -31.71 -6.20
CA PHE A 304 17.48 -30.63 -6.98
C PHE A 304 18.32 -30.24 -8.20
N SER A 305 19.63 -30.02 -8.02
CA SER A 305 20.53 -29.65 -9.11
C SER A 305 20.56 -30.71 -10.23
N SER A 306 20.56 -32.00 -9.88
CA SER A 306 20.54 -33.08 -10.87
C SER A 306 19.21 -33.12 -11.64
N LEU A 307 18.09 -32.84 -10.97
CA LEU A 307 16.77 -32.78 -11.62
C LEU A 307 16.66 -31.61 -12.59
N VAL A 308 17.25 -30.46 -12.25
CA VAL A 308 17.34 -29.30 -13.15
C VAL A 308 18.18 -29.63 -14.39
N GLU A 309 19.34 -30.26 -14.22
CA GLU A 309 20.19 -30.69 -15.35
C GLU A 309 19.48 -31.66 -16.30
N LYS A 310 18.55 -32.48 -15.79
CA LYS A 310 17.73 -33.40 -16.57
C LYS A 310 16.49 -32.74 -17.21
N ASN A 311 16.30 -31.44 -17.01
CA ASN A 311 15.13 -30.69 -17.48
C ASN A 311 13.79 -31.24 -16.93
N GLU A 312 13.83 -31.81 -15.72
CA GLU A 312 12.66 -32.39 -15.04
C GLU A 312 11.95 -31.38 -14.14
N VAL A 313 12.53 -30.19 -13.94
CA VAL A 313 11.98 -29.15 -13.07
C VAL A 313 11.43 -28.01 -13.91
N TYR A 314 10.18 -27.64 -13.69
CA TYR A 314 9.57 -26.48 -14.33
C TYR A 314 8.65 -25.74 -13.38
N VAL A 315 8.37 -24.48 -13.73
CA VAL A 315 7.45 -23.61 -13.02
C VAL A 315 6.29 -23.28 -13.92
N ASP A 316 5.09 -23.61 -13.46
CA ASP A 316 3.86 -23.10 -14.05
C ASP A 316 3.50 -21.77 -13.41
N ILE A 317 3.24 -20.77 -14.25
CA ILE A 317 2.95 -19.40 -13.87
C ILE A 317 1.51 -19.10 -14.29
N ASP A 318 0.64 -18.97 -13.31
CA ASP A 318 -0.72 -18.45 -13.46
C ASP A 318 -0.69 -16.94 -13.22
N MET A 319 -0.85 -16.17 -14.29
CA MET A 319 -0.90 -14.71 -14.24
C MET A 319 -2.35 -14.24 -14.26
N ILE A 320 -2.74 -13.54 -13.21
CA ILE A 320 -4.05 -12.91 -13.07
C ILE A 320 -3.88 -11.42 -13.35
N VAL A 321 -4.44 -10.99 -14.46
CA VAL A 321 -4.45 -9.61 -14.93
C VAL A 321 -5.86 -9.07 -14.75
N ILE A 322 -5.99 -7.98 -14.00
CA ILE A 322 -7.30 -7.33 -13.83
C ILE A 322 -7.38 -6.15 -14.80
N ASN A 323 -8.48 -6.06 -15.53
CA ASN A 323 -8.85 -4.85 -16.24
C ASN A 323 -10.19 -4.27 -15.76
N PHE A 324 -10.60 -3.10 -16.27
CA PHE A 324 -11.86 -2.44 -15.86
C PHE A 324 -13.13 -3.31 -15.98
N PHE A 325 -13.13 -4.31 -16.86
CA PHE A 325 -14.33 -5.09 -17.18
C PHE A 325 -14.28 -6.52 -16.63
N GLN A 326 -13.10 -7.11 -16.50
CA GLN A 326 -12.94 -8.53 -16.18
C GLN A 326 -11.54 -8.90 -15.68
N GLU A 327 -11.46 -10.07 -15.05
CA GLU A 327 -10.22 -10.77 -14.77
C GLU A 327 -9.81 -11.60 -16.01
N ILE A 328 -8.56 -11.45 -16.45
CA ILE A 328 -7.97 -12.23 -17.53
C ILE A 328 -6.86 -13.10 -16.94
N ARG A 329 -6.93 -14.40 -17.21
CA ARG A 329 -5.92 -15.36 -16.78
C ARG A 329 -5.02 -15.75 -17.96
N TYR A 330 -3.71 -15.72 -17.73
CA TYR A 330 -2.69 -16.24 -18.64
C TYR A 330 -1.91 -17.34 -17.94
N GLN A 331 -1.53 -18.38 -18.69
CA GLN A 331 -0.68 -19.45 -18.19
C GLN A 331 0.62 -19.48 -18.97
N LYS A 332 1.73 -19.68 -18.27
CA LYS A 332 3.05 -19.79 -18.87
C LYS A 332 3.86 -20.83 -18.12
N GLN A 333 4.41 -21.80 -18.83
CA GLN A 333 5.31 -22.81 -18.28
C GLN A 333 6.75 -22.44 -18.62
N ILE A 334 7.66 -22.54 -17.65
CA ILE A 334 9.10 -22.25 -17.82
C ILE A 334 9.90 -23.36 -17.15
N TYR A 335 10.74 -24.06 -17.92
CA TYR A 335 11.70 -25.02 -17.38
C TYR A 335 12.89 -24.30 -16.74
N LEU A 336 13.39 -24.85 -15.63
CA LEU A 336 14.47 -24.25 -14.85
C LEU A 336 15.87 -24.58 -15.37
#